data_AF-A0A935V0Q8-F1
#
_entry.id   AF-A0A935V0Q8-F1
#
_cell.length_a   1.000
_cell.length_b   1.000
_cell.length_c   1.000
_cell.angle_alpha   90.00
_cell.angle_beta   90.00
_cell.angle_gamma   90.00
#
_symmetry.space_group_name_H-M   'P 1'
#
loop_
_entity.id
_entity.type
_entity.pdbx_description
1 polymer ?
#
loop_
_entity_poly.entity_id
_entity_poly.type
_entity_poly.pdbx_seq_one_letter_code
_entity_poly.pdbx_strand_id
1 'polypeptide(L)'
;MTERAIDAVLQRARAYLRHTSRPTRVVVGAWPEEGELDTMATLENPPRPRRDGRRARYDAEDLVLTRRDPRDADVVVILDMSLSMTGEKIALTAVSAAILHMKLEAVGVVAFDTTATTLVRVGEVVSARELVRRVLMVPAQGYTHISAGLEAGLVELRRSKRRERVGLLLSDGITNVGWDPVKVAARFPCLHVVQLGRDLPQGNRACRQMALAGRGRRFHAPTTVALPGVVKRVIREVFRT
;
A
#
# COMPACT_ATOMS: atom_id res chain seq x y z
N MET A 1 -17.17 -1.57 -23.27
CA MET A 1 -16.78 -2.48 -22.16
C MET A 1 -18.01 -2.79 -21.33
N THR A 2 -18.27 -4.05 -21.00
CA THR A 2 -19.55 -4.47 -20.41
C THR A 2 -19.54 -4.31 -18.89
N GLU A 3 -20.60 -3.73 -18.30
CA GLU A 3 -20.81 -3.59 -16.84
C GLU A 3 -20.52 -4.89 -16.06
N ARG A 4 -20.85 -6.04 -16.67
CA ARG A 4 -20.56 -7.38 -16.14
C ARG A 4 -19.09 -7.63 -15.81
N ALA A 5 -18.15 -7.07 -16.58
CA ALA A 5 -16.72 -7.24 -16.34
C ALA A 5 -16.27 -6.50 -15.07
N ILE A 6 -16.81 -5.29 -14.86
CA ILE A 6 -16.54 -4.50 -13.65
C ILE A 6 -17.10 -5.22 -12.42
N ASP A 7 -18.32 -5.76 -12.52
CA ASP A 7 -18.94 -6.53 -11.44
C ASP A 7 -18.15 -7.78 -11.09
N ALA A 8 -17.65 -8.52 -12.07
CA ALA A 8 -16.81 -9.69 -11.85
C ALA A 8 -15.50 -9.34 -11.11
N VAL A 9 -14.85 -8.23 -11.51
CA VAL A 9 -13.64 -7.74 -10.82
C VAL A 9 -13.94 -7.38 -9.37
N LEU A 10 -15.02 -6.63 -9.11
CA LEU A 10 -15.40 -6.23 -7.75
C LEU A 10 -15.81 -7.43 -6.88
N GLN A 11 -16.55 -8.38 -7.44
CA GLN A 11 -16.94 -9.60 -6.75
C GLN A 11 -15.70 -10.41 -6.34
N ARG A 12 -14.73 -10.54 -7.26
CA ARG A 12 -13.47 -11.22 -6.97
C ARG A 12 -12.65 -10.48 -5.92
N ALA A 13 -12.53 -9.15 -6.00
CA ALA A 13 -11.87 -8.34 -4.98
C ALA A 13 -12.51 -8.55 -3.59
N ARG A 14 -13.84 -8.49 -3.49
CA ARG A 14 -14.58 -8.75 -2.24
C ARG A 14 -14.31 -10.14 -1.67
N ALA A 15 -14.19 -11.16 -2.52
CA ALA A 15 -13.86 -12.51 -2.08
C ALA A 15 -12.49 -12.57 -1.36
N TYR A 16 -11.48 -11.84 -1.84
CA TYR A 16 -10.17 -11.76 -1.16
C TYR A 16 -10.23 -11.04 0.19
N LEU A 17 -11.19 -10.12 0.36
CA LEU A 17 -11.35 -9.30 1.56
C LEU A 17 -12.22 -9.95 2.66
N ARG A 18 -12.88 -11.08 2.37
CA ARG A 18 -13.62 -11.85 3.38
C ARG A 18 -12.68 -12.16 4.57
N HIS A 19 -13.14 -11.87 5.78
CA HIS A 19 -12.39 -12.03 7.04
C HIS A 19 -11.12 -11.17 7.19
N THR A 20 -10.99 -10.07 6.44
CA THR A 20 -9.83 -9.18 6.55
C THR A 20 -10.19 -7.88 7.28
N SER A 21 -9.75 -7.71 8.53
CA SER A 21 -9.85 -6.43 9.25
C SER A 21 -9.02 -5.33 8.59
N ARG A 22 -9.44 -4.06 8.75
CA ARG A 22 -8.65 -2.89 8.33
C ARG A 22 -7.30 -2.87 9.05
N PRO A 23 -6.24 -2.34 8.43
CA PRO A 23 -4.97 -2.15 9.13
C PRO A 23 -5.10 -1.08 10.20
N THR A 24 -4.56 -1.37 11.38
CA THR A 24 -4.59 -0.51 12.57
C THR A 24 -3.22 -0.49 13.22
N ARG A 25 -2.85 0.63 13.84
CA ARG A 25 -1.68 0.75 14.71
C ARG A 25 -2.12 0.79 16.16
N VAL A 26 -1.32 0.24 17.06
CA VAL A 26 -1.53 0.41 18.50
C VAL A 26 -0.93 1.74 18.91
N VAL A 27 -1.74 2.60 19.52
CA VAL A 27 -1.32 3.85 20.14
C VAL A 27 -1.37 3.65 21.65
N VAL A 28 -0.29 3.98 22.33
CA VAL A 28 -0.21 3.98 23.80
C VAL A 28 -0.48 5.40 24.26
N GLY A 29 -1.46 5.56 25.14
CA GLY A 29 -1.85 6.83 25.76
C GLY A 29 -1.95 6.68 27.27
N ALA A 30 -2.32 7.78 27.93
CA ALA A 30 -2.61 7.81 29.36
C ALA A 30 -4.03 8.33 29.58
N TRP A 31 -4.65 7.97 30.70
CA TRP A 31 -5.93 8.58 31.08
C TRP A 31 -5.78 10.12 31.16
N PRO A 32 -6.75 10.92 30.67
CA PRO A 32 -8.12 10.57 30.29
C PRO A 32 -8.37 10.28 28.81
N GLU A 33 -7.34 9.91 28.03
CA GLU A 33 -7.53 9.57 26.62
C GLU A 33 -8.41 8.31 26.44
N GLU A 34 -9.11 8.18 25.31
CA GLU A 34 -9.88 6.98 25.00
C GLU A 34 -8.95 5.79 24.68
N GLY A 35 -9.16 4.65 25.34
CA GLY A 35 -8.43 3.41 25.08
C GLY A 35 -8.85 2.26 26.00
N GLU A 36 -8.35 1.06 25.70
CA GLU A 36 -8.48 -0.14 26.53
C GLU A 36 -7.34 -0.19 27.56
N LEU A 37 -7.65 -0.45 28.82
CA LEU A 37 -6.64 -0.52 29.89
C LEU A 37 -5.67 -1.68 29.65
N ASP A 38 -4.39 -1.37 29.47
CA ASP A 38 -3.32 -2.38 29.45
C ASP A 38 -2.83 -2.62 30.87
N THR A 39 -3.42 -3.62 31.52
CA THR A 39 -3.10 -3.97 32.90
C THR A 39 -1.64 -4.41 33.06
N MET A 40 -1.05 -5.07 32.05
CA MET A 40 0.33 -5.53 32.13
C MET A 40 1.31 -4.35 32.06
N ALA A 41 1.16 -3.49 31.05
CA ALA A 41 2.01 -2.32 30.89
C ALA A 41 1.88 -1.32 32.05
N THR A 42 0.68 -1.20 32.64
CA THR A 42 0.44 -0.40 33.85
C THR A 42 1.21 -0.96 35.04
N LEU A 43 1.17 -2.27 35.27
CA LEU A 43 1.86 -2.90 36.39
C LEU A 43 3.40 -2.87 36.24
N GLU A 44 3.91 -2.90 35.00
CA GLU A 44 5.33 -2.78 34.70
C GLU A 44 5.88 -1.36 34.88
N ASN A 45 5.00 -0.34 34.91
CA ASN A 45 5.34 1.06 35.15
C ASN A 45 4.69 1.56 36.46
N PRO A 46 5.15 1.08 37.63
CA PRO A 46 4.54 1.47 38.88
C PRO A 46 4.76 2.96 39.20
N PRO A 47 3.83 3.59 39.93
CA PRO A 47 3.95 4.97 40.38
C PRO A 47 5.20 5.18 41.23
N ARG A 48 5.71 6.41 41.20
CA ARG A 48 6.92 6.77 41.96
C ARG A 48 6.73 6.47 43.46
N PRO A 49 7.74 5.90 44.13
CA PRO A 49 7.67 5.64 45.57
C PRO A 49 7.37 6.91 46.35
N ARG A 50 6.48 6.83 47.34
CA ARG A 50 6.21 7.96 48.23
C ARG A 50 7.39 8.16 49.17
N ARG A 51 7.73 9.42 49.44
CA ARG A 51 8.79 9.79 50.40
C ARG A 51 8.49 9.36 51.84
N ASP A 52 7.22 9.13 52.17
CA ASP A 52 6.74 8.75 53.50
C ASP A 52 6.86 7.24 53.80
N GLY A 53 7.48 6.46 52.92
CA GLY A 53 7.66 5.00 53.07
C GLY A 53 6.38 4.20 52.86
N ARG A 54 5.25 4.84 52.55
CA ARG A 54 3.99 4.14 52.23
C ARG A 54 4.02 3.64 50.80
N ARG A 55 3.26 2.56 50.54
CA ARG A 55 3.09 2.00 49.20
C ARG A 55 2.50 3.07 48.28
N ALA A 56 3.15 3.29 47.13
CA ALA A 56 2.65 4.19 46.10
C ALA A 56 1.28 3.70 45.60
N ARG A 57 0.38 4.63 45.33
CA ARG A 57 -0.95 4.35 44.76
C ARG A 57 -0.91 4.73 43.29
N TYR A 58 -1.59 3.95 42.46
CA TYR A 58 -1.82 4.32 41.08
C TYR A 58 -2.82 5.46 41.06
N ASP A 59 -2.43 6.56 40.42
CA ASP A 59 -3.32 7.62 40.01
C ASP A 59 -3.72 7.39 38.55
N ALA A 60 -4.70 8.17 38.05
CA ALA A 60 -5.20 7.98 36.70
C ALA A 60 -4.10 8.14 35.64
N GLU A 61 -3.14 9.03 35.89
CA GLU A 61 -1.97 9.31 35.05
C GLU A 61 -1.04 8.09 34.89
N ASP A 62 -1.06 7.15 35.83
CA ASP A 62 -0.25 5.93 35.79
C ASP A 62 -0.91 4.81 34.97
N LEU A 63 -2.18 4.99 34.56
CA LEU A 63 -2.91 3.99 33.79
C LEU A 63 -2.47 4.05 32.32
N VAL A 64 -1.89 2.96 31.85
CA VAL A 64 -1.50 2.81 30.45
C VAL A 64 -2.72 2.34 29.66
N LEU A 65 -3.14 3.16 28.70
CA LEU A 65 -4.24 2.85 27.80
C LEU A 65 -3.70 2.50 26.43
N THR A 66 -4.28 1.49 25.79
CA THR A 66 -3.97 1.11 24.42
C THR A 66 -5.19 1.28 23.53
N ARG A 67 -5.01 1.91 22.38
CA ARG A 67 -6.06 2.09 21.39
C ARG A 67 -5.59 1.60 20.04
N ARG A 68 -6.50 1.03 19.24
CA ARG A 68 -6.22 0.67 17.85
C ARG A 68 -6.75 1.73 16.91
N ASP A 69 -5.85 2.57 16.41
CA ASP A 69 -6.18 3.56 15.39
C ASP A 69 -6.07 2.96 13.99
N PRO A 70 -6.94 3.33 13.04
CA PRO A 70 -6.65 3.15 11.63
C PRO A 70 -5.25 3.68 11.30
N ARG A 71 -4.50 2.94 10.48
CA ARG A 71 -3.19 3.41 10.03
C ARG A 71 -3.38 4.34 8.84
N ASP A 72 -3.23 5.64 9.10
CA ASP A 72 -3.40 6.72 8.14
C ASP A 72 -2.17 6.86 7.21
N ALA A 73 -1.97 5.86 6.36
CA ALA A 73 -0.95 5.90 5.31
C ALA A 73 -1.59 6.29 3.97
N ASP A 74 -1.09 7.37 3.37
CA ASP A 74 -1.45 7.68 1.98
C ASP A 74 -0.58 6.83 1.06
N VAL A 75 -1.24 6.06 0.20
CA VAL A 75 -0.58 5.11 -0.68
C VAL A 75 -0.75 5.53 -2.13
N VAL A 76 0.33 5.53 -2.89
CA VAL A 76 0.27 5.66 -4.35
C VAL A 76 0.65 4.34 -4.99
N VAL A 77 -0.30 3.73 -5.68
CA VAL A 77 -0.13 2.47 -6.40
C VAL A 77 0.23 2.79 -7.85
N ILE A 78 1.34 2.23 -8.32
CA ILE A 78 1.91 2.49 -9.64
C ILE A 78 1.83 1.18 -10.42
N LEU A 79 0.96 1.15 -11.43
CA LEU A 79 0.57 -0.04 -12.17
C LEU A 79 1.27 -0.08 -13.53
N ASP A 80 2.02 -1.15 -13.79
CA ASP A 80 2.55 -1.45 -15.11
C ASP A 80 1.44 -1.96 -16.03
N MET A 81 1.16 -1.21 -17.09
CA MET A 81 0.14 -1.48 -18.11
C MET A 81 0.79 -1.66 -19.50
N SER A 82 2.06 -2.07 -19.55
CA SER A 82 2.81 -2.31 -20.79
C SER A 82 2.26 -3.46 -21.65
N LEU A 83 2.71 -3.56 -22.91
CA LEU A 83 2.19 -4.47 -23.95
C LEU A 83 2.04 -5.96 -23.54
N SER A 84 2.77 -6.43 -22.53
CA SER A 84 2.61 -7.81 -22.02
C SER A 84 1.28 -8.04 -21.28
N MET A 85 0.55 -6.97 -20.99
CA MET A 85 -0.70 -6.96 -20.25
C MET A 85 -1.88 -7.32 -21.17
N THR A 86 -2.37 -8.54 -21.01
CA THR A 86 -3.55 -9.06 -21.71
C THR A 86 -4.79 -8.92 -20.83
N GLY A 87 -5.98 -9.09 -21.41
CA GLY A 87 -7.27 -8.88 -20.73
C GLY A 87 -7.39 -9.53 -19.34
N GLU A 88 -6.86 -10.75 -19.15
CA GLU A 88 -6.82 -11.39 -17.83
C GLU A 88 -5.89 -10.68 -16.84
N LYS A 89 -4.67 -10.30 -17.29
CA LYS A 89 -3.70 -9.61 -16.43
C LYS A 89 -4.20 -8.23 -16.01
N ILE A 90 -4.85 -7.52 -16.94
CA ILE A 90 -5.50 -6.25 -16.69
C ILE A 90 -6.62 -6.42 -15.65
N ALA A 91 -7.46 -7.44 -15.79
CA ALA A 91 -8.52 -7.73 -14.82
C ALA A 91 -7.97 -8.04 -13.42
N LEU A 92 -6.91 -8.85 -13.31
CA LEU A 92 -6.28 -9.19 -12.02
C LEU A 92 -5.54 -7.99 -11.39
N THR A 93 -5.01 -7.10 -12.21
CA THR A 93 -4.44 -5.82 -11.77
C THR A 93 -5.54 -4.89 -11.25
N ALA A 94 -6.68 -4.82 -11.94
CA ALA A 94 -7.86 -4.09 -11.47
C ALA A 94 -8.42 -4.67 -10.15
N VAL A 95 -8.46 -6.00 -10.00
CA VAL A 95 -8.81 -6.68 -8.73
C VAL A 95 -7.87 -6.22 -7.62
N SER A 96 -6.57 -6.17 -7.90
CA SER A 96 -5.53 -5.80 -6.93
C SER A 96 -5.60 -4.33 -6.53
N ALA A 97 -5.83 -3.42 -7.49
CA ALA A 97 -6.09 -2.01 -7.23
C ALA A 97 -7.36 -1.82 -6.39
N ALA A 98 -8.45 -2.55 -6.70
CA ALA A 98 -9.68 -2.51 -5.91
C ALA A 98 -9.47 -3.02 -4.47
N ILE A 99 -8.68 -4.09 -4.27
CA ILE A 99 -8.33 -4.59 -2.93
C ILE A 99 -7.64 -3.51 -2.10
N LEU A 100 -6.67 -2.80 -2.69
CA LEU A 100 -5.95 -1.71 -2.02
C LEU A 100 -6.89 -0.55 -1.69
N HIS A 101 -7.66 -0.09 -2.68
CA HIS A 101 -8.62 1.03 -2.53
C HIS A 101 -9.70 0.76 -1.48
N MET A 102 -10.15 -0.49 -1.36
CA MET A 102 -11.18 -0.86 -0.38
C MET A 102 -10.63 -1.05 1.05
N LYS A 103 -9.31 -1.20 1.22
CA LYS A 103 -8.70 -1.51 2.52
C LYS A 103 -7.87 -0.38 3.13
N LEU A 104 -7.38 0.52 2.30
CA LEU A 104 -6.60 1.68 2.71
C LEU A 104 -7.49 2.93 2.65
N GLU A 105 -7.19 3.94 3.46
CA GLU A 105 -8.05 5.14 3.54
C GLU A 105 -7.88 6.08 2.36
N ALA A 106 -6.65 6.31 1.92
CA ALA A 106 -6.33 7.21 0.81
C ALA A 106 -5.38 6.53 -0.17
N VAL A 107 -5.90 6.26 -1.37
CA VAL A 107 -5.16 5.59 -2.43
C VAL A 107 -5.15 6.44 -3.69
N GLY A 108 -3.96 6.89 -4.09
CA GLY A 108 -3.70 7.37 -5.45
C GLY A 108 -3.36 6.20 -6.36
N VAL A 109 -3.76 6.26 -7.63
CA VAL A 109 -3.47 5.22 -8.62
C VAL A 109 -2.90 5.87 -9.87
N VAL A 110 -1.69 5.44 -10.24
CA VAL A 110 -1.01 5.80 -11.48
C VAL A 110 -0.88 4.54 -12.33
N ALA A 111 -1.20 4.64 -13.61
CA ALA A 111 -0.88 3.60 -14.60
C ALA A 111 0.21 4.13 -15.51
N PHE A 112 1.11 3.25 -15.95
CA PHE A 112 2.12 3.62 -16.93
C PHE A 112 2.34 2.54 -17.98
N ASP A 113 2.64 2.99 -19.18
CA ASP A 113 3.17 2.21 -20.28
C ASP A 113 4.38 2.96 -20.87
N THR A 114 4.29 3.47 -22.10
CA THR A 114 5.19 4.48 -22.65
C THR A 114 5.08 5.81 -21.89
N THR A 115 3.87 6.15 -21.41
CA THR A 115 3.58 7.37 -20.66
C THR A 115 2.91 7.05 -19.33
N ALA A 116 3.00 7.96 -18.36
CA ALA A 116 2.33 7.80 -17.08
C ALA A 116 1.04 8.63 -17.03
N THR A 117 -0.06 7.99 -16.60
CA THR A 117 -1.37 8.60 -16.43
C THR A 117 -1.86 8.40 -15.01
N THR A 118 -2.30 9.49 -14.36
CA THR A 118 -2.94 9.40 -13.04
C THR A 118 -4.39 9.03 -13.21
N LEU A 119 -4.77 7.85 -12.71
CA LEU A 119 -6.15 7.35 -12.74
C LEU A 119 -6.96 7.84 -11.54
N VAL A 120 -6.33 7.98 -10.37
CA VAL A 120 -6.95 8.48 -9.15
C VAL A 120 -5.93 9.33 -8.42
N ARG A 121 -6.28 10.57 -8.07
CA ARG A 121 -5.40 11.44 -7.27
C ARG A 121 -5.45 11.04 -5.80
N VAL A 122 -4.35 11.24 -5.07
CA VAL A 122 -4.35 11.07 -3.61
C VAL A 122 -5.39 12.01 -3.00
N GLY A 123 -6.33 11.44 -2.22
CA GLY A 123 -7.43 12.16 -1.60
C GLY A 123 -8.66 12.38 -2.49
N GLU A 124 -8.66 11.91 -3.74
CA GLU A 124 -9.85 11.93 -4.59
C GLU A 124 -10.90 10.93 -4.08
N VAL A 125 -12.14 11.38 -3.92
CA VAL A 125 -13.26 10.51 -3.54
C VAL A 125 -13.82 9.83 -4.78
N VAL A 126 -13.46 8.56 -4.96
CA VAL A 126 -13.88 7.73 -6.10
C VAL A 126 -14.38 6.37 -5.60
N SER A 127 -15.46 5.88 -6.21
CA SER A 127 -15.98 4.55 -5.91
C SER A 127 -15.03 3.46 -6.43
N ALA A 128 -14.99 2.30 -5.76
CA ALA A 128 -14.22 1.15 -6.26
C ALA A 128 -14.64 0.73 -7.69
N ARG A 129 -15.92 0.92 -8.05
CA ARG A 129 -16.44 0.66 -9.40
C ARG A 129 -15.77 1.56 -10.43
N GLU A 130 -15.71 2.85 -10.15
CA GLU A 130 -15.13 3.84 -11.06
C GLU A 130 -13.61 3.67 -11.16
N LEU A 131 -12.91 3.35 -10.05
CA LEU A 131 -11.50 2.97 -10.12
C LEU A 131 -11.28 1.77 -11.06
N VAL A 132 -12.06 0.69 -10.88
CA VAL A 132 -11.96 -0.50 -11.73
C VAL A 132 -12.22 -0.13 -13.19
N ARG A 133 -13.26 0.66 -13.46
CA ARG A 133 -13.54 1.15 -14.82
C ARG A 133 -12.33 1.90 -15.40
N ARG A 134 -11.74 2.85 -14.67
CA ARG A 134 -10.56 3.61 -15.13
C ARG A 134 -9.37 2.72 -15.45
N VAL A 135 -9.05 1.76 -14.57
CA VAL A 135 -7.95 0.80 -14.79
C VAL A 135 -8.19 -0.05 -16.03
N LEU A 136 -9.41 -0.55 -16.20
CA LEU A 136 -9.76 -1.42 -17.33
C LEU A 136 -9.83 -0.67 -18.68
N MET A 137 -9.94 0.65 -18.66
CA MET A 137 -9.93 1.50 -19.87
C MET A 137 -8.54 1.96 -20.28
N VAL A 138 -7.49 1.67 -19.49
CA VAL A 138 -6.11 2.02 -19.87
C VAL A 138 -5.71 1.24 -21.12
N PRO A 139 -5.31 1.91 -22.21
CA PRO A 139 -4.81 1.22 -23.40
C PRO A 139 -3.51 0.48 -23.07
N ALA A 140 -3.42 -0.80 -23.39
CA ALA A 140 -2.20 -1.59 -23.24
C ALA A 140 -1.43 -1.61 -24.57
N GLN A 141 -0.87 -0.48 -24.99
CA GLN A 141 -0.27 -0.33 -26.33
C GLN A 141 1.18 0.17 -26.33
N GLY A 142 1.82 0.24 -25.16
CA GLY A 142 3.11 0.91 -25.01
C GLY A 142 4.30 0.05 -24.58
N TYR A 143 5.44 0.72 -24.47
CA TYR A 143 6.67 0.23 -23.86
C TYR A 143 6.57 0.24 -22.32
N THR A 144 7.66 -0.10 -21.63
CA THR A 144 7.71 -0.08 -20.16
C THR A 144 8.61 1.07 -19.70
N HIS A 145 7.99 2.21 -19.35
CA HIS A 145 8.65 3.44 -18.88
C HIS A 145 8.53 3.61 -17.36
N ILE A 146 9.24 2.76 -16.60
CA ILE A 146 9.09 2.68 -15.14
C ILE A 146 9.41 4.02 -14.46
N SER A 147 10.44 4.73 -14.91
CA SER A 147 10.83 6.03 -14.34
C SER A 147 9.71 7.08 -14.47
N ALA A 148 9.00 7.15 -15.59
CA ALA A 148 7.84 8.04 -15.74
C ALA A 148 6.70 7.68 -14.78
N GLY A 149 6.40 6.38 -14.60
CA GLY A 149 5.41 5.91 -13.64
C GLY A 149 5.78 6.28 -12.20
N LEU A 150 7.04 6.09 -11.82
CA LEU A 150 7.57 6.47 -10.51
C LEU A 150 7.55 7.99 -10.30
N GLU A 151 7.87 8.80 -11.31
CA GLU A 151 7.82 10.26 -11.23
C GLU A 151 6.40 10.78 -11.03
N ALA A 152 5.43 10.29 -11.81
CA ALA A 152 4.02 10.59 -11.62
C ALA A 152 3.55 10.15 -10.23
N GLY A 153 4.00 8.98 -9.77
CA GLY A 153 3.74 8.51 -8.41
C GLY A 153 4.25 9.46 -7.33
N LEU A 154 5.46 10.01 -7.49
CA LEU A 154 6.00 11.02 -6.56
C LEU A 154 5.20 12.33 -6.58
N VAL A 155 4.70 12.75 -7.74
CA VAL A 155 3.85 13.94 -7.85
C VAL A 155 2.57 13.75 -7.04
N GLU A 156 1.91 12.60 -7.18
CA GLU A 156 0.73 12.26 -6.37
C GLU A 156 1.07 12.18 -4.88
N LEU A 157 2.17 11.53 -4.53
CA LEU A 157 2.57 11.34 -3.13
C LEU A 157 2.89 12.66 -2.42
N ARG A 158 3.38 13.67 -3.15
CA ARG A 158 3.62 15.03 -2.61
C ARG A 158 2.33 15.77 -2.26
N ARG A 159 1.17 15.36 -2.78
CA ARG A 159 -0.14 15.94 -2.40
C ARG A 159 -0.58 15.48 -1.00
N SER A 160 -0.06 14.34 -0.55
CA SER A 160 -0.31 13.84 0.79
C SER A 160 0.26 14.77 1.86
N LYS A 161 -0.58 15.09 2.84
CA LYS A 161 -0.19 15.74 4.10
C LYS A 161 0.05 14.75 5.24
N ARG A 162 -0.19 13.46 5.02
CA ARG A 162 0.01 12.42 6.05
C ARG A 162 1.50 12.20 6.29
N ARG A 163 1.84 11.85 7.54
CA ARG A 163 3.22 11.53 7.94
C ARG A 163 3.71 10.26 7.24
N GLU A 164 2.83 9.29 7.07
CA GLU A 164 3.13 8.04 6.40
C GLU A 164 2.69 8.09 4.93
N ARG A 165 3.69 7.96 4.05
CA ARG A 165 3.54 8.10 2.59
C ARG A 165 4.28 6.95 1.92
N VAL A 166 3.53 6.11 1.22
CA VAL A 166 4.04 4.84 0.68
C VAL A 166 3.78 4.75 -0.81
N GLY A 167 4.82 4.47 -1.59
CA GLY A 167 4.69 4.02 -2.96
C GLY A 167 4.58 2.50 -3.04
N LEU A 168 3.74 1.98 -3.94
CA LEU A 168 3.65 0.55 -4.25
C LEU A 168 3.71 0.34 -5.77
N LEU A 169 4.85 -0.10 -6.28
CA LEU A 169 5.04 -0.41 -7.71
C LEU A 169 4.65 -1.86 -8.00
N LEU A 170 3.82 -2.10 -9.00
CA LEU A 170 3.50 -3.42 -9.56
C LEU A 170 4.08 -3.50 -10.98
N SER A 171 5.20 -4.18 -11.15
CA SER A 171 5.90 -4.34 -12.44
C SER A 171 6.81 -5.57 -12.43
N ASP A 172 7.23 -6.09 -13.58
CA ASP A 172 8.26 -7.14 -13.66
C ASP A 172 9.70 -6.58 -13.50
N GLY A 173 9.86 -5.25 -13.52
CA GLY A 173 11.12 -4.53 -13.36
C GLY A 173 11.95 -4.42 -14.64
N ILE A 174 11.42 -4.84 -15.79
CA ILE A 174 12.11 -4.77 -17.08
C ILE A 174 11.66 -3.49 -17.79
N THR A 175 12.52 -2.47 -17.80
CA THR A 175 12.25 -1.20 -18.48
C THR A 175 12.82 -1.22 -19.89
N ASN A 176 12.07 -0.73 -20.87
CA ASN A 176 12.49 -0.68 -22.27
C ASN A 176 12.82 0.74 -22.75
N VAL A 177 12.37 1.76 -22.01
CA VAL A 177 12.53 3.18 -22.34
C VAL A 177 12.74 4.00 -21.07
N GLY A 178 13.32 5.18 -21.23
CA GLY A 178 13.58 6.10 -20.13
C GLY A 178 14.93 5.86 -19.46
N TRP A 179 15.07 6.44 -18.28
CA TRP A 179 16.29 6.42 -17.48
C TRP A 179 16.16 5.49 -16.28
N ASP A 180 17.29 5.22 -15.62
CA ASP A 180 17.38 4.29 -14.49
C ASP A 180 16.31 4.56 -13.40
N PRO A 181 15.31 3.67 -13.25
CA PRO A 181 14.21 3.86 -12.32
C PRO A 181 14.65 3.81 -10.85
N VAL A 182 15.82 3.23 -10.53
CA VAL A 182 16.36 3.15 -9.16
C VAL A 182 16.63 4.56 -8.60
N LYS A 183 17.08 5.49 -9.45
CA LYS A 183 17.29 6.88 -9.06
C LYS A 183 15.99 7.60 -8.69
N VAL A 184 14.89 7.27 -9.37
CA VAL A 184 13.57 7.79 -9.03
C VAL A 184 13.06 7.15 -7.74
N ALA A 185 13.22 5.83 -7.61
CA ALA A 185 12.83 5.06 -6.43
C ALA A 185 13.47 5.61 -5.14
N ALA A 186 14.74 6.04 -5.19
CA ALA A 186 15.46 6.64 -4.06
C ALA A 186 14.79 7.90 -3.48
N ARG A 187 13.97 8.60 -4.27
CA ARG A 187 13.26 9.83 -3.88
C ARG A 187 11.97 9.55 -3.10
N PHE A 188 11.49 8.30 -3.08
CA PHE A 188 10.33 7.94 -2.28
C PHE A 188 10.69 7.90 -0.79
N PRO A 189 9.80 8.34 0.13
CA PRO A 189 9.97 8.10 1.56
C PRO A 189 10.04 6.60 1.86
N CYS A 190 9.09 5.84 1.30
CA CYS A 190 9.03 4.39 1.30
C CYS A 190 8.46 3.89 -0.05
N LEU A 191 9.12 2.95 -0.72
CA LEU A 191 8.65 2.29 -1.95
C LEU A 191 8.73 0.77 -1.82
N HIS A 192 7.57 0.12 -1.78
CA HIS A 192 7.47 -1.32 -1.95
C HIS A 192 7.32 -1.68 -3.42
N VAL A 193 7.86 -2.84 -3.81
CA VAL A 193 7.77 -3.35 -5.18
C VAL A 193 7.15 -4.74 -5.16
N VAL A 194 6.08 -4.94 -5.91
CA VAL A 194 5.49 -6.24 -6.20
C VAL A 194 5.96 -6.67 -7.59
N GLN A 195 6.97 -7.53 -7.62
CA GLN A 195 7.49 -8.09 -8.86
C GLN A 195 6.47 -9.04 -9.48
N LEU A 196 6.14 -8.82 -10.74
CA LEU A 196 5.22 -9.64 -11.52
C LEU A 196 5.96 -10.68 -12.36
N GLY A 197 5.38 -11.88 -12.50
CA GLY A 197 5.84 -12.88 -13.44
C GLY A 197 7.05 -13.68 -12.96
N ARG A 198 7.77 -14.29 -13.92
CA ARG A 198 8.91 -15.17 -13.64
C ARG A 198 10.03 -14.40 -12.94
N ASP A 199 10.72 -15.06 -12.02
CA ASP A 199 11.83 -14.45 -11.28
C ASP A 199 13.13 -14.43 -12.09
N LEU A 200 13.09 -13.76 -13.25
CA LEU A 200 14.25 -13.64 -14.12
C LEU A 200 15.34 -12.79 -13.43
N PRO A 201 16.63 -13.12 -13.57
CA PRO A 201 17.71 -12.44 -12.85
C PRO A 201 17.71 -10.92 -13.05
N GLN A 202 17.40 -10.43 -14.25
CA GLN A 202 17.36 -9.00 -14.56
C GLN A 202 16.22 -8.29 -13.82
N GLY A 203 14.97 -8.76 -13.97
CA GLY A 203 13.79 -8.19 -13.30
C GLY A 203 13.88 -8.29 -11.78
N ASN A 204 14.40 -9.40 -11.25
CA ASN A 204 14.66 -9.57 -9.82
C ASN A 204 15.61 -8.50 -9.28
N ARG A 205 16.77 -8.33 -9.94
CA ARG A 205 17.77 -7.34 -9.54
C ARG A 205 17.19 -5.93 -9.57
N ALA A 206 16.51 -5.57 -10.66
CA ALA A 206 15.89 -4.24 -10.80
C ALA A 206 14.82 -3.99 -9.72
N CYS A 207 13.88 -4.92 -9.53
CA CYS A 207 12.83 -4.80 -8.51
C CYS A 207 13.41 -4.70 -7.09
N ARG A 208 14.45 -5.49 -6.79
CA ARG A 208 15.13 -5.45 -5.49
C ARG A 208 15.87 -4.12 -5.29
N GLN A 209 16.59 -3.63 -6.29
CA GLN A 209 17.30 -2.35 -6.23
C GLN A 209 16.33 -1.18 -6.04
N MET A 210 15.21 -1.16 -6.76
CA MET A 210 14.17 -0.13 -6.57
C MET A 210 13.58 -0.16 -5.15
N ALA A 211 13.20 -1.34 -4.65
CA ALA A 211 12.66 -1.46 -3.29
C ALA A 211 13.68 -1.03 -2.23
N LEU A 212 14.95 -1.42 -2.37
CA LEU A 212 16.03 -1.04 -1.44
C LEU A 212 16.29 0.47 -1.47
N ALA A 213 16.40 1.06 -2.66
CA ALA A 213 16.64 2.49 -2.82
C ALA A 213 15.50 3.32 -2.19
N GLY A 214 14.26 2.86 -2.35
CA GLY A 214 13.11 3.47 -1.72
C GLY A 214 12.83 3.01 -0.28
N ARG A 215 13.78 2.37 0.43
CA ARG A 215 13.63 1.93 1.84
C ARG A 215 12.43 1.00 2.10
N GLY A 216 11.95 0.31 1.09
CA GLY A 216 10.82 -0.61 1.19
C GLY A 216 11.23 -2.08 1.03
N ARG A 217 10.25 -2.89 0.64
CA ARG A 217 10.38 -4.35 0.52
C ARG A 217 9.92 -4.82 -0.85
N ARG A 218 10.59 -5.85 -1.36
CA ARG A 218 10.16 -6.58 -2.55
C ARG A 218 9.23 -7.72 -2.15
N PHE A 219 8.10 -7.81 -2.83
CA PHE A 219 7.21 -8.96 -2.85
C PHE A 219 7.23 -9.56 -4.24
N HIS A 220 7.03 -10.87 -4.36
CA HIS A 220 7.03 -11.55 -5.65
C HIS A 220 5.71 -12.26 -5.88
N ALA A 221 5.12 -12.02 -7.06
CA ALA A 221 3.94 -12.68 -7.60
C ALA A 221 4.37 -13.48 -8.84
N PRO A 222 4.67 -14.79 -8.71
CA PRO A 222 5.21 -15.62 -9.79
C PRO A 222 4.29 -15.69 -11.02
N THR A 223 2.98 -15.55 -10.79
CA THR A 223 1.95 -15.52 -11.82
C THR A 223 1.01 -14.35 -11.55
N THR A 224 0.34 -13.85 -12.59
CA THR A 224 -0.63 -12.77 -12.43
C THR A 224 -1.82 -13.20 -11.57
N VAL A 225 -2.17 -14.49 -11.58
CA VAL A 225 -3.22 -15.06 -10.71
C VAL A 225 -2.87 -14.96 -9.22
N ALA A 226 -1.58 -15.02 -8.88
CA ALA A 226 -1.11 -14.86 -7.50
C ALA A 226 -1.16 -13.40 -7.02
N LEU A 227 -1.21 -12.42 -7.94
CA LEU A 227 -1.08 -10.99 -7.62
C LEU A 227 -2.07 -10.50 -6.55
N PRO A 228 -3.40 -10.77 -6.63
CA PRO A 228 -4.33 -10.34 -5.58
C PRO A 228 -3.99 -10.90 -4.19
N GLY A 229 -3.51 -12.15 -4.13
CA GLY A 229 -3.07 -12.78 -2.87
C GLY A 229 -1.80 -12.15 -2.31
N VAL A 230 -0.84 -11.81 -3.19
CA VAL A 230 0.37 -11.09 -2.80
C VAL A 230 0.04 -9.68 -2.30
N VAL A 231 -0.88 -8.97 -2.94
CA VAL A 231 -1.34 -7.65 -2.48
C VAL A 231 -2.00 -7.74 -1.10
N LYS A 232 -2.79 -8.78 -0.82
CA LYS A 232 -3.31 -9.02 0.54
C LYS A 232 -2.17 -9.22 1.55
N ARG A 233 -1.12 -9.95 1.18
CA ARG A 233 0.08 -10.12 2.00
C ARG A 233 0.80 -8.79 2.24
N VAL A 234 0.93 -7.94 1.21
CA VAL A 234 1.48 -6.58 1.34
C VAL A 234 0.67 -5.78 2.35
N ILE A 235 -0.67 -5.75 2.22
CA ILE A 235 -1.55 -5.03 3.15
C ILE A 235 -1.30 -5.47 4.59
N ARG A 236 -1.23 -6.78 4.82
CA ARG A 236 -1.00 -7.36 6.15
C ARG A 236 0.38 -7.02 6.70
N GLU A 237 1.44 -7.16 5.90
CA GLU A 237 2.80 -7.03 6.42
C GLU A 237 3.29 -5.59 6.48
N VAL A 238 2.82 -4.72 5.58
CA VAL A 238 3.28 -3.33 5.47
C VAL A 238 2.46 -2.40 6.34
N PHE A 239 1.14 -2.62 6.41
CA PHE A 239 0.21 -1.64 6.99
C PHE A 239 -0.44 -2.10 8.31
N ARG A 240 -0.27 -3.35 8.78
CA ARG A 240 -0.82 -3.81 10.09
C ARG A 240 0.16 -3.80 11.26
N THR A 241 1.44 -3.53 11.01
CA THR A 241 2.45 -3.34 12.08
C THR A 241 2.30 -1.96 12.66
#